data_AF-A0A7S3X9C5-F1
#
_entry.id   AF-A0A7S3X9C5-F1
#
_cell.length_a   1.000
_cell.length_b   1.000
_cell.length_c   1.000
_cell.angle_alpha   90.00
_cell.angle_beta   90.00
_cell.angle_gamma   90.00
#
_symmetry.space_group_name_H-M   'P 1'
#
loop_
_entity.id
_entity.type
_entity.pdbx_description
1 polymer ?
#
loop_
_entity_poly.entity_id
_entity_poly.type
_entity_poly.pdbx_seq_one_letter_code
_entity_poly.pdbx_strand_id
1 'polypeptide(L)'
;MTGQLDGERNFKPKMAVKEIQTSFDELNAEGSGASFAVECDQPDKNLYNFTAKMLTKGSTNGNVTVQTDQNLLGEQRLNMDLKQFLPRGAFVKNSGQILALVLYTGLETKILLNAGKYKYKRSSTEKLVNTISIIQIGMMVVIAGLMTIGNYTFNEANREYMGYAMEGADENGQLAALVFLSYWLLLIRYLPMDLIVNLELSKIFVSSFIEKDGTMIRVDEEFNEIVNTRVQ
;
A
#
# COMPACT_ATOMS: atom_id res chain seq x y z
N MET A 1 -16.57 10.00 -15.91
CA MET A 1 -16.91 10.17 -14.48
C MET A 1 -15.62 10.22 -13.67
N THR A 2 -15.47 11.17 -12.75
CA THR A 2 -14.28 11.29 -11.87
C THR A 2 -14.61 10.93 -10.41
N GLY A 3 -15.67 10.16 -10.17
CA GLY A 3 -16.14 9.82 -8.83
C GLY A 3 -15.09 9.14 -7.95
N GLN A 4 -14.15 8.39 -8.57
CA GLN A 4 -13.03 7.77 -7.85
C GLN A 4 -11.94 8.75 -7.40
N LEU A 5 -11.83 9.93 -8.03
CA LEU A 5 -10.81 10.93 -7.69
C LEU A 5 -11.34 12.04 -6.79
N ASP A 6 -12.61 12.40 -6.93
CA ASP A 6 -13.17 13.64 -6.38
C ASP A 6 -14.55 13.45 -5.72
N GLY A 7 -15.09 12.22 -5.69
CA GLY A 7 -16.41 11.93 -5.12
C GLY A 7 -17.61 12.51 -5.89
N GLU A 8 -17.37 13.37 -6.88
CA GLU A 8 -18.43 13.91 -7.74
C GLU A 8 -19.04 12.82 -8.65
N ARG A 9 -20.38 12.77 -8.67
CA ARG A 9 -21.15 11.82 -9.50
C ARG A 9 -21.40 12.32 -10.92
N ASN A 10 -21.14 13.59 -11.20
CA ASN A 10 -21.43 14.20 -12.49
C ASN A 10 -20.39 13.81 -13.55
N PHE A 11 -20.84 13.70 -14.79
CA PHE A 11 -19.93 13.62 -15.93
C PHE A 11 -19.31 14.98 -16.16
N LYS A 12 -17.98 15.07 -16.03
CA LYS A 12 -17.21 16.25 -16.43
C LYS A 12 -16.94 16.16 -17.93
N PRO A 13 -17.43 17.11 -18.76
CA PRO A 13 -17.14 17.10 -20.19
C PRO A 13 -15.64 17.29 -20.42
N LYS A 14 -15.03 16.38 -21.18
CA LYS A 14 -13.64 16.46 -21.64
C LYS A 14 -13.67 16.68 -23.16
N MET A 15 -12.85 17.61 -23.64
CA MET A 15 -12.83 17.97 -25.06
C MET A 15 -11.40 17.78 -25.58
N ALA A 16 -11.26 17.26 -26.79
CA ALA A 16 -9.98 17.21 -27.48
C ALA A 16 -9.55 18.62 -27.94
N VAL A 17 -8.28 18.78 -28.28
CA VAL A 17 -7.75 20.02 -28.87
C VAL A 17 -8.44 20.27 -30.22
N LYS A 18 -9.00 21.47 -30.43
CA LYS A 18 -9.90 21.78 -31.57
C LYS A 18 -9.24 21.51 -32.92
N GLU A 19 -7.95 21.77 -33.01
CA GLU A 19 -7.12 21.64 -34.20
C GLU A 19 -6.84 20.17 -34.58
N ILE A 20 -6.95 19.25 -33.61
CA ILE A 20 -6.78 17.80 -33.82
C ILE A 20 -8.13 17.10 -34.03
N GLN A 21 -9.24 17.69 -33.57
CA GLN A 21 -10.57 17.09 -33.68
C GLN A 21 -10.95 16.73 -35.13
N THR A 22 -10.51 17.51 -36.11
CA THR A 22 -10.81 17.31 -37.53
C THR A 22 -9.97 16.21 -38.19
N SER A 23 -8.81 15.86 -37.64
CA SER A 23 -7.89 14.85 -38.20
C SER A 23 -7.96 13.50 -37.49
N PHE A 24 -9.09 13.16 -36.85
CA PHE A 24 -9.25 11.91 -36.09
C PHE A 24 -9.02 10.67 -36.96
N ASP A 25 -9.63 10.62 -38.14
CA ASP A 25 -9.54 9.45 -39.04
C ASP A 25 -8.14 9.29 -39.64
N GLU A 26 -7.47 10.41 -39.95
CA GLU A 26 -6.09 10.42 -40.45
C GLU A 26 -5.10 9.92 -39.39
N LEU A 27 -5.32 10.26 -38.12
CA LEU A 27 -4.47 9.84 -37.00
C LEU A 27 -4.70 8.39 -36.58
N ASN A 28 -5.93 7.90 -36.75
CA ASN A 28 -6.29 6.52 -36.45
C ASN A 28 -5.80 5.53 -37.52
N ALA A 29 -5.51 6.01 -38.74
CA ALA A 29 -4.96 5.19 -39.81
C ALA A 29 -3.52 4.73 -39.47
N GLU A 30 -3.29 3.41 -39.52
CA GLU A 30 -1.96 2.82 -39.36
C GLU A 30 -1.00 3.37 -40.42
N GLY A 31 0.01 4.14 -39.99
CA GLY A 31 1.00 4.76 -40.88
C GLY A 31 0.93 6.28 -40.97
N SER A 32 0.09 6.95 -40.17
CA SER A 32 0.13 8.41 -40.05
C SER A 32 1.47 8.86 -39.42
N GLY A 33 2.36 9.44 -40.23
CA GLY A 33 3.65 9.99 -39.79
C GLY A 33 3.51 11.26 -38.93
N ALA A 34 2.42 11.39 -38.17
CA ALA A 34 2.11 12.56 -37.36
C ALA A 34 2.99 12.58 -36.11
N SER A 35 3.95 13.50 -36.08
CA SER A 35 4.83 13.72 -34.93
C SER A 35 4.29 14.87 -34.09
N PHE A 36 3.86 14.58 -32.87
CA PHE A 36 3.48 15.57 -31.88
C PHE A 36 4.55 15.66 -30.79
N ALA A 37 4.94 16.89 -30.42
CA ALA A 37 5.76 17.11 -29.24
C ALA A 37 4.91 17.84 -28.19
N VAL A 38 4.91 17.34 -26.95
CA VAL A 38 4.17 17.96 -25.85
C VAL A 38 5.13 18.33 -24.73
N GLU A 39 5.15 19.61 -24.41
CA GLU A 39 5.80 20.15 -23.22
C GLU A 39 4.77 20.22 -22.10
N CYS A 40 5.03 19.52 -20.99
CA CYS A 40 4.14 19.52 -19.83
C CYS A 40 4.91 19.94 -18.58
N ASP A 41 4.18 20.52 -17.62
CA ASP A 41 4.73 20.86 -16.31
C ASP A 41 5.10 19.60 -15.50
N GLN A 42 5.90 19.78 -14.45
CA GLN A 42 6.24 18.68 -13.55
C GLN A 42 4.99 18.09 -12.86
N PRO A 43 5.01 16.79 -12.53
CA PRO A 43 3.89 16.11 -11.89
C PRO A 43 3.54 16.74 -10.52
N ASP A 44 2.40 17.43 -10.47
CA ASP A 44 1.89 18.09 -9.26
C ASP A 44 0.70 17.33 -8.64
N LYS A 45 0.58 17.38 -7.30
CA LYS A 45 -0.50 16.80 -6.50
C LYS A 45 -1.84 17.47 -6.74
N ASN A 46 -1.89 18.73 -7.16
CA ASN A 46 -3.17 19.39 -7.41
C ASN A 46 -3.92 18.69 -8.57
N LEU A 47 -5.10 18.11 -8.29
CA LEU A 47 -5.89 17.39 -9.29
C LEU A 47 -6.48 18.30 -10.37
N TYR A 48 -6.75 19.57 -10.04
CA TYR A 48 -7.39 20.53 -10.94
C TYR A 48 -6.42 21.42 -11.70
N ASN A 49 -5.12 21.34 -11.39
CA ASN A 49 -4.13 22.12 -12.12
C ASN A 49 -3.45 21.23 -13.16
N PHE A 50 -3.59 21.59 -14.42
CA PHE A 50 -2.87 20.98 -15.53
C PHE A 50 -2.70 22.00 -16.64
N THR A 51 -1.45 22.33 -16.94
CA THR A 51 -1.07 23.15 -18.09
C THR A 51 -0.08 22.34 -18.92
N ALA A 52 -0.32 22.26 -20.23
CA ALA A 52 0.63 21.70 -21.17
C ALA A 52 0.57 22.45 -22.49
N LYS A 53 1.67 22.43 -23.24
CA LYS A 53 1.79 23.05 -24.55
C LYS A 53 2.12 21.96 -25.55
N MET A 54 1.30 21.84 -26.58
CA MET A 54 1.57 20.95 -27.69
C MET A 54 2.16 21.76 -28.84
N LEU A 55 3.29 21.28 -29.35
CA LEU A 55 3.97 21.78 -30.52
C LEU A 55 3.58 20.89 -31.69
N THR A 56 2.90 21.48 -32.66
CA THR A 56 2.63 20.84 -33.95
C THR A 56 3.37 21.58 -35.06
N LYS A 57 3.86 20.84 -36.06
CA LYS A 57 4.41 21.44 -37.28
C LYS A 57 3.24 22.06 -38.05
N GLY A 58 3.35 23.35 -38.35
CA GLY A 58 2.22 24.21 -38.66
C GLY A 58 1.33 23.73 -39.82
N SER A 59 0.02 23.90 -39.63
CA SER A 59 -1.01 23.84 -40.67
C SER A 59 -1.49 25.26 -40.98
N THR A 60 -1.40 25.69 -42.24
CA THR A 60 -2.03 26.93 -42.68
C THR A 60 -3.48 26.63 -43.04
N ASN A 61 -4.41 27.22 -42.29
CA ASN A 61 -5.86 27.19 -42.51
C ASN A 61 -6.53 25.80 -42.38
N GLY A 62 -6.90 25.44 -41.15
CA GLY A 62 -8.03 24.55 -40.86
C GLY A 62 -7.88 23.05 -41.16
N ASN A 63 -6.91 22.64 -41.98
CA ASN A 63 -6.66 21.24 -42.31
C ASN A 63 -5.19 20.89 -42.05
N VAL A 64 -4.95 19.98 -41.10
CA VAL A 64 -3.60 19.50 -40.78
C VAL A 64 -3.04 18.73 -41.98
N THR A 65 -2.10 19.32 -42.70
CA THR A 65 -1.32 18.60 -43.71
C THR A 65 0.08 18.37 -43.17
N VAL A 66 0.47 17.09 -43.07
CA VAL A 66 1.80 16.67 -42.69
C VAL A 66 2.73 16.97 -43.87
N GLN A 67 3.48 18.08 -43.80
CA GLN A 67 4.58 18.35 -44.74
C GLN A 67 5.93 18.03 -44.12
N THR A 68 6.61 17.10 -44.78
CA THR A 68 8.01 16.72 -44.58
C THR A 68 8.88 17.73 -45.34
N ASP A 69 9.06 18.94 -44.80
CA ASP A 69 10.16 19.78 -45.27
C ASP A 69 10.69 20.70 -44.16
N GLN A 70 12.02 20.77 -44.08
CA GLN A 70 12.74 21.20 -42.88
C GLN A 70 12.94 22.71 -42.73
N ASN A 71 12.34 23.55 -43.57
CA ASN A 71 12.55 24.99 -43.47
C ASN A 71 11.31 25.79 -43.89
N LEU A 72 10.91 26.73 -43.02
CA LEU A 72 9.72 27.60 -43.05
C LEU A 72 8.38 26.90 -42.80
N LEU A 73 7.76 27.16 -41.64
CA LEU A 73 6.31 27.38 -41.40
C LEU A 73 6.00 27.22 -39.90
N GLY A 74 5.31 28.21 -39.31
CA GLY A 74 5.27 28.49 -37.88
C GLY A 74 4.87 27.32 -36.97
N GLU A 75 5.60 27.17 -35.86
CA GLU A 75 5.21 26.33 -34.73
C GLU A 75 3.86 26.81 -34.19
N GLN A 76 2.80 26.03 -34.37
CA GLN A 76 1.55 26.31 -33.66
C GLN A 76 1.66 25.75 -32.25
N ARG A 77 1.63 26.66 -31.28
CA ARG A 77 1.64 26.35 -29.85
C ARG A 77 0.21 26.25 -29.36
N LEU A 78 -0.22 25.04 -29.04
CA LEU A 78 -1.57 24.77 -28.58
C LEU A 78 -1.55 24.56 -27.07
N ASN A 79 -2.20 25.47 -26.35
CA ASN A 79 -2.32 25.38 -24.90
C ASN A 79 -3.41 24.35 -24.55
N MET A 80 -3.03 23.36 -23.73
CA MET A 80 -3.91 22.36 -23.16
C MET A 80 -4.15 22.67 -21.69
N ASP A 81 -5.42 22.57 -21.30
CA ASP A 81 -5.91 22.85 -19.95
C ASP A 81 -6.50 21.56 -19.35
N LEU A 82 -7.04 21.62 -18.13
CA LEU A 82 -7.66 20.50 -17.43
C LEU A 82 -8.79 19.83 -18.24
N LYS A 83 -9.45 20.55 -19.15
CA LYS A 83 -10.52 20.00 -20.02
C LYS A 83 -10.00 18.94 -21.00
N GLN A 84 -8.73 19.00 -21.38
CA GLN A 84 -8.06 18.04 -22.25
C GLN A 84 -7.38 16.89 -21.47
N PHE A 85 -7.24 17.02 -20.15
CA PHE A 85 -6.53 16.04 -19.32
C PHE A 85 -7.45 14.93 -18.79
N LEU A 86 -7.08 13.67 -19.00
CA LEU A 86 -7.73 12.51 -18.42
C LEU A 86 -6.87 11.93 -17.28
N PRO A 87 -7.32 12.03 -16.01
CA PRO A 87 -6.59 11.43 -14.91
C PRO A 87 -6.76 9.90 -14.89
N ARG A 88 -5.74 9.20 -14.38
CA ARG A 88 -5.81 7.77 -14.07
C ARG A 88 -6.96 7.52 -13.07
N GLY A 89 -7.85 6.58 -13.38
CA GLY A 89 -9.05 6.26 -12.59
C GLY A 89 -10.33 6.99 -13.03
N ALA A 90 -10.26 7.82 -14.08
CA ALA A 90 -11.47 8.32 -14.73
C ALA A 90 -12.04 7.28 -15.70
N PHE A 91 -13.35 7.08 -15.63
CA PHE A 91 -14.08 6.29 -16.62
C PHE A 91 -14.61 7.18 -17.73
N VAL A 92 -14.29 6.83 -18.97
CA VAL A 92 -14.85 7.46 -20.17
C VAL A 92 -16.17 6.77 -20.49
N LYS A 93 -17.25 7.55 -20.58
CA LYS A 93 -18.58 7.07 -20.98
C LYS A 93 -19.11 7.99 -22.07
N ASN A 94 -20.07 7.49 -22.86
CA ASN A 94 -20.70 8.22 -23.97
C ASN A 94 -19.69 8.67 -25.03
N SER A 95 -18.64 7.88 -25.27
CA SER A 95 -17.66 8.08 -26.35
C SER A 95 -17.29 6.71 -26.89
N GLY A 96 -17.24 6.54 -28.21
CA GLY A 96 -16.93 5.26 -28.84
C GLY A 96 -15.44 4.93 -28.74
N GLN A 97 -14.62 5.63 -29.52
CA GLN A 97 -13.17 5.52 -29.49
C GLN A 97 -12.54 6.84 -29.09
N ILE A 98 -11.44 6.77 -28.35
CA ILE A 98 -10.63 7.92 -27.99
C ILE A 98 -9.18 7.64 -28.37
N LEU A 99 -8.53 8.65 -28.95
CA LEU A 99 -7.08 8.66 -29.11
C LEU A 99 -6.50 9.55 -28.00
N ALA A 100 -5.56 9.02 -27.23
CA ALA A 100 -4.98 9.72 -26.10
C ALA A 100 -3.46 9.54 -26.07
N LEU A 101 -2.74 10.61 -25.72
CA LEU A 101 -1.30 10.59 -25.47
C LEU A 101 -1.05 10.42 -23.97
N VAL A 102 -0.19 9.47 -23.61
CA VAL A 102 0.19 9.22 -22.21
C VAL A 102 1.28 10.21 -21.79
N LEU A 103 0.97 11.08 -20.83
CA LEU A 103 1.91 12.08 -20.31
C LEU A 103 2.60 11.64 -19.02
N TYR A 104 1.81 11.17 -18.04
CA TYR A 104 2.32 10.72 -16.73
C TYR A 104 2.09 9.22 -16.58
N THR A 105 3.09 8.51 -16.05
CA THR A 105 3.01 7.06 -15.82
C THR A 105 3.31 6.69 -14.38
N GLY A 106 2.78 5.55 -13.92
CA GLY A 106 3.09 4.98 -12.61
C GLY A 106 2.89 5.95 -11.43
N LEU A 107 3.97 6.20 -10.69
CA LEU A 107 4.02 7.04 -9.48
C LEU A 107 3.86 8.54 -9.77
N GLU A 108 4.09 8.97 -11.02
CA GLU A 108 3.96 10.36 -11.45
C GLU A 108 2.51 10.74 -11.76
N THR A 109 1.60 9.77 -11.79
CA THR A 109 0.18 10.06 -11.99
C THR A 109 -0.39 10.80 -10.79
N LYS A 110 -1.22 11.81 -11.05
CA LYS A 110 -1.82 12.68 -10.00
C LYS A 110 -2.52 11.88 -8.90
N ILE A 111 -3.17 10.75 -9.21
CA ILE A 111 -3.84 9.91 -8.20
C ILE A 111 -2.83 9.22 -7.27
N LEU A 112 -1.65 8.82 -7.75
CA LEU A 112 -0.61 8.21 -6.89
C LEU A 112 0.19 9.25 -6.12
N LEU A 113 0.36 10.45 -6.65
CA LEU A 113 0.95 11.56 -5.89
C LEU A 113 0.08 11.98 -4.70
N ASN A 114 -1.25 11.80 -4.83
CA ASN A 114 -2.21 11.99 -3.74
C ASN A 114 -2.41 10.73 -2.89
N ALA A 115 -2.05 9.55 -3.40
CA ALA A 115 -2.02 8.35 -2.60
C ALA A 115 -0.93 8.52 -1.54
N GLY A 116 -1.35 8.76 -0.29
CA GLY A 116 -0.43 8.87 0.83
C GLY A 116 0.50 7.66 0.90
N LYS A 117 1.67 7.84 1.54
CA LYS A 117 2.61 6.73 1.77
C LYS A 117 1.88 5.57 2.43
N TYR A 118 2.17 4.35 1.97
CA TYR A 118 1.64 3.13 2.57
C TYR A 118 1.93 3.13 4.08
N LYS A 119 0.88 3.05 4.90
CA LYS A 119 0.98 2.94 6.36
C LYS A 119 0.59 1.52 6.75
N TYR A 120 1.50 0.80 7.40
CA TYR A 120 1.21 -0.51 7.96
C TYR A 120 0.19 -0.35 9.09
N LYS A 121 -1.01 -0.91 8.90
CA LYS A 121 -2.07 -0.90 9.91
C LYS A 121 -1.83 -2.06 10.87
N ARG A 122 -1.66 -1.76 12.16
CA ARG A 122 -1.62 -2.78 13.22
C ARG A 122 -2.98 -2.89 13.88
N SER A 123 -3.44 -4.12 14.11
CA SER A 123 -4.70 -4.35 14.82
C SER A 123 -4.58 -3.95 16.29
N SER A 124 -5.67 -3.45 16.88
CA SER A 124 -5.73 -3.19 18.32
C SER A 124 -5.43 -4.46 19.13
N THR A 125 -5.91 -5.62 18.64
CA THR A 125 -5.68 -6.92 19.26
C THR A 125 -4.21 -7.32 19.26
N GLU A 126 -3.45 -7.00 18.22
CA GLU A 126 -2.00 -7.26 18.17
C GLU A 126 -1.26 -6.45 19.25
N LYS A 127 -1.65 -5.19 19.47
CA LYS A 127 -1.06 -4.34 20.51
C LYS A 127 -1.36 -4.90 21.90
N LEU A 128 -2.58 -5.38 22.12
CA LEU A 128 -3.00 -5.99 23.37
C LEU A 128 -2.21 -7.28 23.64
N VAL A 129 -2.12 -8.18 22.66
CA VAL A 129 -1.34 -9.42 22.76
C VAL A 129 0.12 -9.14 23.10
N ASN A 130 0.76 -8.20 22.42
CA ASN A 130 2.14 -7.81 22.71
C ASN A 130 2.30 -7.26 24.14
N THR A 131 1.33 -6.48 24.63
CA THR A 131 1.35 -5.94 25.99
C THR A 131 1.22 -7.05 27.03
N ILE A 132 0.31 -8.00 26.83
CA ILE A 132 0.15 -9.17 27.70
C ILE A 132 1.45 -10.00 27.72
N SER A 133 2.08 -10.23 26.56
CA SER A 133 3.35 -10.97 26.48
C SER A 133 4.46 -10.31 27.32
N ILE A 134 4.58 -8.98 27.29
CA ILE A 134 5.57 -8.26 28.11
C ILE A 134 5.29 -8.44 29.60
N ILE A 135 4.02 -8.35 30.02
CA ILE A 135 3.61 -8.56 31.41
C ILE A 135 3.90 -10.01 31.84
N GLN A 136 3.62 -10.99 30.98
CA GLN A 136 3.90 -12.41 31.21
C GLN A 136 5.39 -12.66 31.47
N ILE A 137 6.28 -12.11 30.62
CA ILE A 137 7.74 -12.20 30.79
C ILE A 137 8.15 -11.58 32.14
N GLY A 138 7.61 -10.41 32.48
CA GLY A 138 7.87 -9.77 33.77
C GLY A 138 7.46 -10.63 34.97
N MET A 139 6.26 -11.21 34.94
CA MET A 139 5.79 -12.12 36.00
C MET A 139 6.68 -13.36 36.13
N MET A 140 7.16 -13.93 35.02
CA MET A 140 8.09 -15.06 35.05
C MET A 140 9.40 -14.71 35.77
N VAL A 141 9.92 -13.49 35.60
CA VAL A 141 11.20 -13.09 36.22
C VAL A 141 11.01 -13.05 37.73
N VAL A 142 9.88 -12.50 38.17
CA VAL A 142 9.53 -12.41 39.58
C VAL A 142 9.38 -13.81 40.19
N ILE A 143 8.65 -14.71 39.53
CA ILE A 143 8.45 -16.09 40.04
C ILE A 143 9.78 -16.86 40.07
N ALA A 144 10.61 -16.76 39.03
CA ALA A 144 11.95 -17.38 39.01
C ALA A 144 12.84 -16.84 40.15
N GLY A 145 12.77 -15.54 40.42
CA GLY A 145 13.47 -14.91 41.55
C GLY A 145 12.99 -15.44 42.89
N LEU A 146 11.67 -15.51 43.11
CA LEU A 146 11.09 -16.06 44.35
C LEU A 146 11.46 -17.54 44.54
N MET A 147 11.46 -18.34 43.48
CA MET A 147 11.88 -19.75 43.51
C MET A 147 13.36 -19.88 43.86
N THR A 148 14.21 -19.00 43.34
CA THR A 148 15.66 -18.99 43.65
C THR A 148 15.91 -18.64 45.11
N ILE A 149 15.23 -17.62 45.63
CA ILE A 149 15.32 -17.23 47.04
C ILE A 149 14.80 -18.36 47.94
N GLY A 150 13.67 -18.98 47.58
CA GLY A 150 13.11 -20.12 48.30
C GLY A 150 14.05 -21.34 48.29
N ASN A 151 14.72 -21.60 47.17
CA ASN A 151 15.74 -22.64 47.06
C ASN A 151 16.92 -22.34 48.00
N TYR A 152 17.40 -21.10 48.00
CA TYR A 152 18.50 -20.67 48.87
C TYR A 152 18.15 -20.82 50.36
N THR A 153 17.00 -20.32 50.80
CA THR A 153 16.58 -20.41 52.21
C THR A 153 16.32 -21.85 52.65
N PHE A 154 15.74 -22.67 51.79
CA PHE A 154 15.52 -24.10 52.06
C PHE A 154 16.85 -24.86 52.19
N ASN A 155 17.83 -24.54 51.35
CA ASN A 155 19.13 -25.17 51.37
C ASN A 155 19.94 -24.77 52.62
N GLU A 156 19.88 -23.49 53.00
CA GLU A 156 20.50 -22.99 54.23
C GLU A 156 19.91 -23.67 55.49
N ALA A 157 18.59 -23.85 55.54
CA ALA A 157 17.91 -24.50 56.66
C ALA A 157 18.20 -26.03 56.78
N ASN A 158 18.51 -26.70 55.67
CA ASN A 158 18.67 -28.17 55.61
C ASN A 158 20.10 -28.62 55.29
N ARG A 159 21.07 -27.71 55.46
CA ARG A 159 22.48 -27.92 55.12
C ARG A 159 23.10 -29.15 55.78
N GLU A 160 22.66 -29.49 56.99
CA GLU A 160 23.14 -30.66 57.75
C GLU A 160 22.73 -32.00 57.12
N TYR A 161 21.59 -32.05 56.41
CA TYR A 161 21.05 -33.27 55.79
C TYR A 161 21.40 -33.39 54.30
N MET A 162 21.82 -32.31 53.64
CA MET A 162 22.09 -32.24 52.20
C MET A 162 23.57 -32.06 51.84
N GLY A 163 24.50 -32.49 52.71
CA GLY A 163 25.94 -32.34 52.49
C GLY A 163 26.48 -32.93 51.19
N TYR A 164 25.84 -33.96 50.63
CA TYR A 164 26.20 -34.58 49.35
C TYR A 164 25.83 -33.74 48.12
N ALA A 165 24.90 -32.78 48.24
CA ALA A 165 24.44 -31.94 47.14
C ALA A 165 25.19 -30.59 47.08
N MET A 166 26.00 -30.28 48.09
CA MET A 166 26.70 -28.99 48.24
C MET A 166 28.23 -29.11 48.11
N GLU A 167 28.76 -30.27 47.73
CA GLU A 167 30.20 -30.50 47.60
C GLU A 167 30.75 -29.72 46.38
N GLY A 168 31.51 -28.65 46.64
CA GLY A 168 32.07 -27.76 45.61
C GLY A 168 31.37 -26.40 45.44
N ALA A 169 30.41 -26.06 46.29
CA ALA A 169 29.59 -24.86 46.16
C ALA A 169 30.17 -23.57 46.79
N ASP A 170 31.45 -23.24 46.52
CA ASP A 170 32.14 -22.11 47.19
C ASP A 170 31.92 -20.75 46.49
N GLU A 171 31.35 -20.73 45.28
CA GLU A 171 31.02 -19.50 44.54
C GLU A 171 29.52 -19.18 44.60
N ASN A 172 29.07 -18.71 45.76
CA ASN A 172 27.65 -18.44 46.07
C ASN A 172 26.91 -17.61 45.01
N GLY A 173 27.60 -16.67 44.34
CA GLY A 173 27.01 -15.81 43.31
C GLY A 173 26.75 -16.51 41.97
N GLN A 174 27.66 -17.38 41.52
CA GLN A 174 27.53 -18.07 40.24
C GLN A 174 26.46 -19.17 40.31
N LEU A 175 26.38 -19.87 41.45
CA LEU A 175 25.37 -20.91 41.67
C LEU A 175 23.97 -20.32 41.75
N ALA A 176 23.79 -19.19 42.44
CA ALA A 176 22.49 -18.51 42.48
C ALA A 176 22.02 -18.09 41.08
N ALA A 177 22.94 -17.61 40.23
CA ALA A 177 22.65 -17.26 38.85
C ALA A 177 22.27 -18.48 38.00
N LEU A 178 22.95 -19.62 38.18
CA LEU A 178 22.62 -20.88 37.48
C LEU A 178 21.28 -21.45 37.93
N VAL A 179 20.97 -21.41 39.23
CA VAL A 179 19.68 -21.84 39.79
C VAL A 179 18.56 -20.95 39.28
N PHE A 180 18.76 -19.63 39.27
CA PHE A 180 17.81 -18.69 38.67
C PHE A 180 17.58 -18.97 37.19
N LEU A 181 18.66 -19.15 36.41
CA LEU A 181 18.57 -19.45 34.99
C LEU A 181 17.86 -20.79 34.75
N SER A 182 18.05 -21.78 35.61
CA SER A 182 17.36 -23.08 35.52
C SER A 182 15.85 -22.94 35.72
N TYR A 183 15.41 -22.18 36.73
CA TYR A 183 13.98 -21.90 36.97
C TYR A 183 13.39 -21.03 35.87
N TRP A 184 14.14 -20.04 35.37
CA TRP A 184 13.74 -19.21 34.23
C TRP A 184 13.51 -20.05 32.97
N LEU A 185 14.44 -20.94 32.64
CA LEU A 185 14.34 -21.85 31.49
C LEU A 185 13.20 -22.86 31.66
N LEU A 186 12.86 -23.25 32.88
CA LEU A 186 11.68 -24.08 33.14
C LEU A 186 10.40 -23.27 32.87
N LEU A 187 10.35 -22.03 33.32
CA LEU A 187 9.17 -21.17 33.22
C LEU A 187 8.92 -20.61 31.81
N ILE A 188 9.95 -20.46 30.97
CA ILE A 188 9.79 -19.93 29.60
C ILE A 188 8.87 -20.80 28.73
N ARG A 189 8.69 -22.08 29.08
CA ARG A 189 7.72 -22.98 28.42
C ARG A 189 6.26 -22.51 28.55
N TYR A 190 5.96 -21.72 29.58
CA TYR A 190 4.63 -21.11 29.76
C TYR A 190 4.42 -19.84 28.95
N LEU A 191 5.44 -19.37 28.20
CA LEU A 191 5.29 -18.26 27.30
C LEU A 191 4.68 -18.80 26.00
N PRO A 192 3.46 -18.39 25.61
CA PRO A 192 2.88 -18.82 24.35
C PRO A 192 3.58 -18.09 23.21
N MET A 193 4.72 -18.63 22.76
CA MET A 193 5.45 -18.13 21.58
C MET A 193 4.56 -18.14 20.34
N ASP A 194 3.62 -19.08 20.28
CA ASP A 194 2.74 -19.28 19.15
C ASP A 194 1.52 -18.34 19.17
N LEU A 195 1.34 -17.48 20.18
CA LEU A 195 0.12 -16.65 20.30
C LEU A 195 -0.03 -15.69 19.11
N ILE A 196 1.07 -15.09 18.65
CA ILE A 196 1.06 -14.19 17.50
C ILE A 196 0.76 -14.96 16.20
N VAL A 197 1.40 -16.12 16.02
CA VAL A 197 1.21 -16.96 14.84
C VAL A 197 -0.21 -17.50 14.78
N ASN A 198 -0.75 -17.96 15.90
CA ASN A 198 -2.15 -18.41 15.99
C ASN A 198 -3.12 -17.28 15.68
N LEU A 199 -2.83 -16.05 16.13
CA LEU A 199 -3.65 -14.88 15.81
C LEU A 199 -3.59 -14.56 14.31
N GLU A 200 -2.42 -14.62 13.67
CA GLU A 200 -2.29 -14.45 12.23
C GLU A 200 -3.02 -15.54 11.43
N LEU A 201 -2.86 -16.81 11.82
CA LEU A 201 -3.59 -17.93 11.22
C LEU A 201 -5.11 -17.75 11.36
N SER A 202 -5.59 -17.35 12.53
CA SER A 202 -7.02 -17.12 12.76
C SER A 202 -7.57 -16.04 11.82
N LYS A 203 -6.81 -14.97 11.55
CA LYS A 203 -7.21 -13.94 10.58
C LYS A 203 -7.27 -14.48 9.16
N ILE A 204 -6.31 -15.32 8.76
CA ILE A 204 -6.32 -15.94 7.44
C ILE A 204 -7.57 -16.82 7.27
N PHE A 205 -7.90 -17.63 8.28
CA PHE A 205 -9.11 -18.44 8.28
C PHE A 205 -10.39 -17.61 8.19
N VAL A 206 -10.52 -16.60 9.06
CA VAL A 206 -11.70 -15.71 9.07
C VAL A 206 -11.80 -14.92 7.77
N SER A 207 -10.69 -14.41 7.22
CA SER A 207 -10.66 -13.73 5.94
C SER A 207 -11.13 -14.64 4.80
N SER A 208 -10.63 -15.88 4.76
CA SER A 208 -11.06 -16.86 3.74
C SER A 208 -12.53 -17.24 3.88
N PHE A 209 -13.06 -17.26 5.11
CA PHE A 209 -14.48 -17.49 5.35
C PHE A 209 -15.34 -16.32 4.85
N ILE A 210 -14.93 -15.07 5.13
CA ILE A 210 -15.63 -13.85 4.67
C ILE A 210 -15.62 -13.76 3.13
N GLU A 211 -14.50 -14.09 2.48
CA GLU A 211 -14.41 -14.07 1.01
C GLU A 211 -15.37 -15.06 0.33
N LYS A 212 -15.73 -16.14 1.00
CA LYS A 212 -16.65 -17.18 0.51
C LYS A 212 -18.11 -16.93 0.91
N ASP A 213 -18.40 -15.85 1.63
CA ASP A 213 -19.75 -15.51 2.05
C ASP A 213 -20.59 -15.03 0.86
N GLY A 214 -21.56 -15.87 0.45
CA GLY A 214 -22.47 -15.58 -0.66
C GLY A 214 -23.39 -14.39 -0.42
N THR A 215 -23.61 -13.99 0.84
CA THR A 215 -24.43 -12.81 1.17
C THR A 215 -23.71 -11.49 0.94
N MET A 216 -22.38 -11.52 0.88
CA MET A 216 -21.53 -10.34 0.66
C MET A 216 -21.05 -10.21 -0.80
N ILE A 217 -21.53 -11.06 -1.71
CA ILE A 217 -21.24 -10.96 -3.13
C ILE A 217 -22.10 -9.84 -3.74
N ARG A 218 -21.45 -8.88 -4.41
CA ARG A 218 -22.14 -7.86 -5.21
C ARG A 218 -21.75 -8.02 -6.67
N VAL A 219 -22.77 -8.05 -7.53
CA VAL A 219 -22.59 -7.94 -8.97
C VAL A 219 -22.54 -6.47 -9.31
N ASP A 220 -21.45 -6.02 -9.92
CA ASP A 220 -21.39 -4.66 -10.44
C ASP A 220 -22.20 -4.62 -11.75
N GLU A 221 -23.38 -4.00 -11.70
CA GLU A 221 -24.31 -3.91 -12.84
C GLU A 221 -23.68 -3.21 -14.05
N GLU A 222 -22.65 -2.40 -13.84
CA GLU A 222 -22.03 -1.61 -14.89
C GLU A 222 -21.02 -2.40 -15.74
N PHE A 223 -20.39 -3.41 -15.15
CA PHE A 223 -19.36 -4.25 -15.79
C PHE A 223 -19.76 -5.72 -15.88
N ASN A 224 -20.89 -6.11 -15.27
CA ASN A 224 -21.34 -7.50 -15.15
C ASN A 224 -20.25 -8.41 -14.54
N GLU A 225 -19.43 -7.85 -13.65
CA GLU A 225 -18.36 -8.56 -12.94
C GLU A 225 -18.78 -8.86 -11.50
N ILE A 226 -18.39 -10.05 -11.02
CA ILE A 226 -18.59 -10.44 -9.63
C ILE A 226 -17.48 -9.80 -8.80
N VAL A 227 -17.84 -8.80 -7.99
CA VAL A 227 -16.88 -8.15 -7.09
C VAL A 227 -16.96 -8.85 -5.74
N ASN A 228 -15.97 -9.70 -5.45
CA ASN A 228 -15.81 -10.27 -4.13
C ASN A 228 -15.32 -9.20 -3.15
N THR A 229 -15.84 -9.26 -1.92
CA THR A 229 -15.35 -8.43 -0.82
C THR A 229 -13.91 -8.86 -0.49
N ARG A 230 -12.91 -8.08 -0.92
CA ARG A 230 -11.53 -8.27 -0.47
C ARG A 230 -11.36 -7.65 0.91
N VAL A 231 -11.04 -8.48 1.89
CA VAL A 231 -10.66 -8.02 3.23
C VAL A 231 -9.22 -7.48 3.14
N GLN A 232 -9.02 -6.19 3.44
CA GLN A 232 -7.70 -5.53 3.49
C GLN A 232 -7.20 -5.38 4.93
#